data_AF-A0A6L4ZLD6-F1
#
_entry.id   AF-A0A6L4ZLD6-F1
#
_cell.length_a   1.000
_cell.length_b   1.000
_cell.length_c   1.000
_cell.angle_alpha   90.00
_cell.angle_beta   90.00
_cell.angle_gamma   90.00
#
_symmetry.space_group_name_H-M   'P 1'
#
loop_
_entity.id
_entity.type
_entity.pdbx_description
1 polymer ?
#
loop_
_entity_poly.entity_id
_entity_poly.type
_entity_poly.pdbx_seq_one_letter_code
_entity_poly.pdbx_strand_id
1 'polypeptide(L)' 'MAESIKTHFGLETTLTPGGRGEFTVWVNSKNVITKEGDDFPLEDQIISAVRQSIS' A
#
# COMPACT_ATOMS: atom_id res chain seq x y z
N MET A 1 -7.03 -4.14 2.39
CA MET A 1 -5.66 -3.93 1.86
C MET A 1 -4.56 -4.47 2.77
N ALA A 2 -4.42 -3.99 4.01
CA ALA A 2 -3.35 -4.46 4.91
C ALA A 2 -3.31 -5.99 5.09
N GLU A 3 -4.49 -6.62 5.23
CA GLU A 3 -4.62 -8.08 5.28
C GLU A 3 -4.19 -8.77 3.97
N SER A 4 -4.57 -8.22 2.81
CA SER A 4 -4.16 -8.75 1.51
C SER A 4 -2.63 -8.71 1.34
N ILE A 5 -1.98 -7.60 1.71
CA ILE A 5 -0.51 -7.50 1.71
C ILE A 5 0.13 -8.58 2.62
N LYS A 6 -0.44 -8.79 3.82
CA LYS A 6 0.03 -9.84 4.73
C LYS A 6 -0.13 -11.24 4.13
N THR A 7 -1.27 -11.54 3.51
CA THR A 7 -1.56 -12.82 2.85
C THR A 7 -0.64 -13.09 1.67
N HIS A 8 -0.37 -12.09 0.82
CA HIS A 8 0.45 -12.24 -0.38
C HIS A 8 1.95 -12.31 -0.12
N PHE A 9 2.46 -11.59 0.88
CA PHE A 9 3.91 -11.41 1.08
C PHE A 9 4.42 -11.84 2.46
N GLY A 10 3.53 -12.21 3.40
CA GLY A 10 3.91 -12.53 4.77
C GLY A 10 4.45 -11.33 5.56
N LEU A 11 4.16 -10.10 5.10
CA LEU A 11 4.64 -8.88 5.73
C LEU A 11 3.71 -8.45 6.87
N GLU A 12 4.30 -8.07 8.00
CA GLU A 12 3.57 -7.35 9.04
C GLU A 12 3.22 -5.94 8.54
N THR A 13 1.95 -5.56 8.71
CA THR A 13 1.43 -4.28 8.23
C THR A 13 0.93 -3.46 9.41
N THR A 14 1.23 -2.16 9.41
CA THR A 14 0.73 -1.22 10.41
C THR A 14 -0.14 -0.18 9.71
N LEU A 15 -1.33 0.07 10.27
CA LEU A 15 -2.20 1.14 9.82
C LEU A 15 -1.84 2.42 10.59
N THR A 16 -1.50 3.48 9.87
CA THR A 16 -1.20 4.79 10.44
C THR A 16 -2.29 5.77 10.02
N PRO A 17 -2.85 6.58 10.94
CA PRO A 17 -3.77 7.66 10.56
C PRO A 17 -3.09 8.65 9.62
N GLY A 18 -3.70 8.88 8.45
CA GLY A 18 -3.27 9.89 7.48
C GLY A 18 -4.10 11.17 7.54
N GLY A 19 -3.83 12.09 6.62
CA GLY A 19 -4.63 13.32 6.44
C GLY A 19 -6.04 13.06 5.90
N ARG A 20 -6.79 14.15 5.68
CA ARG A 20 -8.17 14.07 5.16
C ARG A 20 -8.19 13.40 3.79
N GLY A 21 -8.81 12.23 3.72
CA GLY A 21 -8.96 11.45 2.50
C GLY A 21 -7.67 10.82 2.02
N GLU A 22 -6.60 10.81 2.80
CA GLU A 22 -5.31 10.27 2.38
C GLU A 22 -5.34 8.74 2.28
N PHE A 23 -4.71 8.21 1.23
CA PHE A 23 -4.41 6.80 1.11
C PHE A 23 -3.03 6.65 0.48
N THR A 24 -2.12 6.05 1.24
CA THR A 24 -0.73 5.82 0.84
C THR A 24 -0.26 4.49 1.40
N VAL A 25 0.47 3.72 0.60
CA VAL A 25 1.16 2.51 1.04
C VAL A 25 2.65 2.79 1.07
N TRP A 26 3.28 2.46 2.19
CA TRP A 26 4.71 2.62 2.43
C TRP A 26 5.35 1.26 2.70
N VAL A 27 6.51 1.01 2.10
CA VAL A 27 7.34 -0.17 2.34
C VAL A 27 8.76 0.31 2.63
N ASN A 28 9.33 -0.04 3.79
CA ASN A 28 10.67 0.38 4.19
C ASN A 28 10.92 1.90 4.02
N SER A 29 9.98 2.72 4.50
CA SER A 29 10.00 4.19 4.39
C SER A 29 9.94 4.75 2.97
N LYS A 30 9.68 3.92 1.95
CA LYS A 30 9.43 4.33 0.57
C LYS A 30 7.93 4.32 0.29
N ASN A 31 7.40 5.42 -0.24
CA ASN A 31 6.05 5.44 -0.80
C ASN A 31 6.04 4.60 -2.08
N VAL A 32 5.22 3.56 -2.11
CA VAL A 32 5.12 2.66 -3.25
C VAL A 32 3.88 2.93 -4.09
N ILE A 33 2.81 3.43 -3.49
CA ILE A 33 1.60 3.83 -4.20
C ILE A 33 0.77 4.79 -3.34
N THR A 34 0.16 5.79 -3.98
CA THR A 34 -0.77 6.76 -3.37
C THR A 34 -2.03 6.79 -4.21
N LYS A 35 -3.18 7.14 -3.62
CA LYS A 35 -4.38 7.43 -4.40
C LYS A 35 -4.18 8.67 -5.29
N GLU A 36 -4.85 8.72 -6.43
CA GLU A 36 -4.85 9.88 -7.32
C GLU A 36 -6.24 10.54 -7.29
N GLY A 37 -6.33 11.76 -6.75
CA GLY A 37 -7.62 12.43 -6.57
C GLY A 37 -8.56 11.67 -5.64
N ASP A 38 -9.74 11.32 -6.14
CA ASP A 38 -10.76 10.53 -5.42
C ASP A 38 -10.71 9.03 -5.73
N ASP A 39 -9.86 8.61 -6.66
CA ASP A 39 -9.76 7.22 -7.11
C ASP A 39 -8.72 6.45 -6.29
N PHE A 40 -9.17 5.34 -5.70
CA PHE A 40 -8.29 4.40 -5.03
C PHE A 40 -7.59 3.50 -6.04
N PRO A 41 -6.30 3.17 -5.84
CA PRO A 41 -5.64 2.18 -6.66
C PRO A 41 -6.33 0.82 -6.53
N LEU A 42 -6.37 0.07 -7.62
CA LEU A 42 -6.86 -1.30 -7.64
C LEU A 42 -5.92 -2.19 -6.81
N GLU A 43 -6.47 -3.26 -6.25
CA GLU A 43 -5.68 -4.20 -5.43
C GLU A 43 -4.47 -4.75 -6.18
N ASP A 44 -4.63 -5.16 -7.44
CA ASP A 44 -3.54 -5.68 -8.27
C ASP A 44 -2.41 -4.65 -8.49
N GLN A 45 -2.75 -3.36 -8.55
CA GLN A 45 -1.76 -2.27 -8.66
C GLN A 45 -0.98 -2.14 -7.36
N ILE A 46 -1.65 -2.23 -6.22
CA ILE A 46 -1.03 -2.15 -4.89
C ILE A 46 -0.10 -3.35 -4.68
N ILE A 47 -0.57 -4.57 -4.96
CA ILE A 47 0.23 -5.79 -4.84
C ILE A 47 1.44 -5.74 -5.77
N SER A 48 1.27 -5.27 -7.01
CA SER A 48 2.39 -5.10 -7.96
C SER A 48 3.42 -4.08 -7.45
N ALA A 49 2.99 -2.94 -6.92
CA ALA A 49 3.88 -1.91 -6.38
C ALA A 49 4.66 -2.40 -5.14
N VAL A 50 3.98 -3.12 -4.23
CA VAL A 50 4.63 -3.72 -3.06
C VAL A 50 5.67 -4.76 -3.49
N ARG A 51 5.33 -5.65 -4.43
CA ARG A 51 6.25 -6.66 -4.96
C ARG A 51 7.51 -6.04 -5.55
N GLN A 52 7.37 -4.97 -6.34
CA GLN A 52 8.50 -4.24 -6.93
C GLN A 52 9.37 -3.54 -5.89
N SER A 53 8.84 -3.22 -4.72
CA SER A 53 9.58 -2.54 -3.66
C SER A 53 10.33 -3.48 -2.70
N ILE A 54 9.98 -4.76 -2.68
CA ILE A 54 10.63 -5.78 -1.85
C ILE A 54 11.63 -6.66 -2.62
N SER A 55 11.65 -6.54 -3.95
CA SER A 55 12.62 -7.21 -4.83
C SER A 55 13.89 -6.36 -4.92
#